data_AF-A0A225X1S6-F1
#
_entry.id   AF-A0A225X1S6-F1
#
_cell.length_a   1.000
_cell.length_b   1.000
_cell.length_c   1.000
_cell.angle_alpha   90.00
_cell.angle_beta   90.00
_cell.angle_gamma   90.00
#
_symmetry.space_group_name_H-M   'P 1'
#
loop_
_entity.id
_entity.type
_entity.pdbx_description
1 polymer ?
#
loop_
_entity_poly.entity_id
_entity_poly.type
_entity_poly.pdbx_seq_one_letter_code
_entity_poly.pdbx_strand_id
1 'polypeptide(L)'
;MEQHAAARESEGSDAVPSDSVEKYIAAAELYMQALNALPSTATTAKAAVTEQLEYVIDYVAKLKQNQTRHQIQAVDNDVDVATLQWPEAPRIHKTAEMTPVYATATPIRPVAEVEKPGAAYTPQELDVLRRSSQINGHLFVPWLDDLDAQEKFSLPEPFEDPDGYLPLSAKQNKKEATWMRPSEYAAKCGHAPVMIAQGGVNPLVVKQDIVTDCSFVASLCIAAAYEQRFQKRLITKIIFPADPRTKQPVYNPFGKYVVKLWANGVPRKVVIDDLLPVSADSGQLLSSCTTRKNELWVSLIEKAYLKLNGGYDFPGGNSGIDLFALTGWIPERVPVTELVDAPSKEERLWEQLKSAFHYGDCIITMSTGDISKQEAKAIGLVPMHVYAVLNVYELISPDHDPEPTGDNKKTRLLQVKNPWRKMSWKGPYSRYDKTRWDSAIGNELRDYQRQFYTTEETEAEKLGGQQDDGLFWIDFESVKKYFESLYMNWNPELFPFKELAIQRWDDCSFWIMYSMGSGFEALLGSASFTTIALYRVGPTAIIPTLS
;
A
#
# COMPACT_ATOMS: atom_id res chain seq x y z
N MET A 1 4.75 27.94 -35.57
CA MET A 1 6.04 28.25 -36.21
C MET A 1 6.53 29.67 -35.91
N GLU A 2 5.77 30.74 -36.19
CA GLU A 2 6.20 32.12 -35.88
C GLU A 2 6.54 32.36 -34.40
N GLN A 3 5.71 31.88 -33.47
CA GLN A 3 6.01 31.98 -32.02
C GLN A 3 7.25 31.17 -31.60
N HIS A 4 7.51 30.04 -32.26
CA HIS A 4 8.72 29.25 -32.03
C HIS A 4 9.95 30.01 -32.56
N ALA A 5 9.85 30.67 -33.72
CA ALA A 5 10.92 31.52 -34.24
C ALA A 5 11.20 32.73 -33.33
N ALA A 6 10.16 33.39 -32.81
CA ALA A 6 10.29 34.49 -31.86
C ALA A 6 10.93 34.05 -30.54
N ALA A 7 10.66 32.83 -30.07
CA ALA A 7 11.33 32.26 -28.90
C ALA A 7 12.83 32.05 -29.15
N ARG A 8 13.22 31.62 -30.37
CA ARG A 8 14.63 31.45 -30.76
C ARG A 8 15.39 32.76 -30.91
N GLU A 9 14.74 33.83 -31.35
CA GLU A 9 15.39 35.15 -31.42
C GLU A 9 15.83 35.68 -30.04
N SER A 10 15.17 35.22 -28.96
CA SER A 10 15.56 35.57 -27.58
C SER A 10 16.77 34.80 -27.04
N GLU A 11 17.30 33.81 -27.78
CA GLU A 11 18.48 33.02 -27.42
C GLU A 11 19.81 33.75 -27.71
N GLY A 12 19.80 34.75 -28.58
CA GLY A 12 21.01 35.44 -29.06
C GLY A 12 21.58 36.51 -28.11
N SER A 13 20.96 36.76 -26.96
CA SER A 13 21.47 37.69 -25.94
C SER A 13 22.07 36.91 -24.76
N ASP A 14 23.30 37.23 -24.36
CA ASP A 14 24.14 36.54 -23.34
C ASP A 14 23.52 36.38 -21.93
N ALA A 15 22.27 36.81 -21.71
CA ALA A 15 21.48 36.48 -20.55
C ALA A 15 20.14 35.89 -21.03
N VAL A 16 19.91 34.60 -20.82
CA VAL A 16 18.61 33.95 -21.12
C VAL A 16 17.52 34.69 -20.33
N PRO A 17 16.59 35.41 -21.00
CA PRO A 17 15.54 36.14 -20.30
C PRO A 17 14.70 35.20 -19.43
N SER A 18 14.28 35.62 -18.23
CA SER A 18 13.48 34.80 -17.30
C SER A 18 12.18 34.25 -17.91
N ASP A 19 11.70 34.91 -18.95
CA ASP A 19 10.46 34.63 -19.70
C ASP A 19 10.66 33.66 -20.90
N SER A 20 11.90 33.21 -21.16
CA SER A 20 12.17 32.34 -22.33
C SER A 20 11.49 30.98 -22.22
N VAL A 21 11.43 30.43 -20.99
CA VAL A 21 10.77 29.15 -20.73
C VAL A 21 9.26 29.23 -20.98
N GLU A 22 8.62 30.34 -20.63
CA GLU A 22 7.18 30.55 -20.82
C GLU A 22 6.82 30.66 -22.31
N LYS A 23 7.65 31.36 -23.10
CA LYS A 23 7.48 31.45 -24.57
C LYS A 23 7.60 30.10 -25.28
N TYR A 24 8.52 29.24 -24.85
CA TYR A 24 8.67 27.90 -25.41
C TYR A 24 7.52 26.97 -25.00
N ILE A 25 6.99 27.11 -23.79
CA ILE A 25 5.79 26.37 -23.36
C ILE A 25 4.58 26.76 -24.21
N ALA A 26 4.36 28.06 -24.43
CA ALA A 26 3.28 28.54 -25.31
C ALA A 26 3.42 28.02 -26.76
N ALA A 27 4.65 27.96 -27.28
CA ALA A 27 4.91 27.37 -28.60
C ALA A 27 4.58 25.86 -28.65
N ALA A 28 4.89 25.10 -27.60
CA ALA A 28 4.57 23.67 -27.51
C ALA A 28 3.06 23.42 -27.47
N GLU A 29 2.30 24.24 -26.74
CA GLU A 29 0.85 24.16 -26.68
C GLU A 29 0.20 24.36 -28.06
N LEU A 30 0.70 25.33 -28.85
CA LEU A 30 0.21 25.54 -30.21
C LEU A 30 0.57 24.39 -31.17
N TYR A 31 1.73 23.76 -31.02
CA TYR A 31 2.07 22.57 -31.82
C TYR A 31 1.17 21.38 -31.46
N MET A 32 0.84 21.18 -30.18
CA MET A 32 -0.13 20.16 -29.77
C MET A 32 -1.53 20.41 -30.33
N GLN A 33 -1.99 21.67 -30.31
CA GLN A 33 -3.26 22.05 -30.92
C GLN A 33 -3.27 21.80 -32.43
N ALA A 34 -2.19 22.15 -33.13
CA ALA A 34 -2.05 21.90 -34.56
C ALA A 34 -2.03 20.39 -34.89
N LEU A 35 -1.37 19.56 -34.07
CA LEU A 35 -1.33 18.10 -34.26
C LEU A 35 -2.73 17.47 -34.13
N ASN A 36 -3.53 17.98 -33.19
CA ASN A 36 -4.90 17.54 -32.96
C ASN A 36 -5.87 18.01 -34.05
N ALA A 37 -5.61 19.16 -34.66
CA ALA A 37 -6.42 19.71 -35.75
C ALA A 37 -6.12 19.07 -37.12
N LEU A 38 -4.98 18.40 -37.29
CA LEU A 38 -4.60 17.76 -38.55
C LEU A 38 -5.39 16.45 -38.78
N PRO A 39 -5.93 16.23 -40.00
CA PRO A 39 -6.64 15.00 -40.34
C PRO A 39 -5.71 13.79 -40.34
N SER A 40 -6.25 12.60 -40.06
CA SER A 40 -5.49 11.34 -39.96
C SER A 40 -4.76 10.93 -41.24
N THR A 41 -5.12 11.50 -42.39
CA THR A 41 -4.51 11.25 -43.70
C THR A 41 -3.26 12.10 -43.98
N ALA A 42 -2.97 13.12 -43.17
CA ALA A 42 -1.84 14.03 -43.35
C ALA A 42 -0.57 13.55 -42.60
N THR A 43 -0.13 12.32 -42.87
CA THR A 43 0.96 11.63 -42.14
C THR A 43 2.28 12.39 -42.16
N THR A 44 2.69 12.95 -43.30
CA THR A 44 3.93 13.73 -43.40
C THR A 44 3.88 15.03 -42.60
N ALA A 45 2.73 15.73 -42.61
CA ALA A 45 2.55 16.96 -41.85
C ALA A 45 2.49 16.69 -40.34
N LYS A 46 1.83 15.60 -39.92
CA LYS A 46 1.83 15.17 -38.52
C LYS A 46 3.23 14.83 -38.03
N ALA A 47 3.99 14.05 -38.81
CA ALA A 47 5.38 13.71 -38.45
C ALA A 47 6.25 14.97 -38.27
N ALA A 48 6.17 15.93 -39.19
CA ALA A 48 6.91 17.19 -39.10
C ALA A 48 6.52 18.04 -37.88
N VAL A 49 5.22 18.10 -37.53
CA VAL A 49 4.75 18.83 -36.34
C VAL A 49 5.17 18.12 -35.05
N THR A 50 5.12 16.80 -35.01
CA THR A 50 5.57 16.00 -33.86
C THR A 50 7.07 16.19 -33.60
N GLU A 51 7.90 16.15 -34.65
CA GLU A 51 9.35 16.36 -34.52
C GLU A 51 9.68 17.75 -33.92
N GLN A 52 8.98 18.79 -34.38
CA GLN A 52 9.16 20.14 -33.83
C GLN A 52 8.68 20.27 -32.38
N LEU A 53 7.59 19.58 -32.01
CA LEU A 53 7.09 19.54 -30.64
C LEU A 53 8.07 18.84 -29.69
N GLU A 54 8.59 17.69 -30.09
CA GLU A 54 9.59 16.93 -29.30
C GLU A 54 10.85 17.76 -29.07
N TYR A 55 11.33 18.47 -30.10
CA TYR A 55 12.46 19.38 -29.97
C TYR A 55 12.21 20.49 -28.93
N VAL A 56 11.04 21.13 -28.96
CA VAL A 56 10.69 22.21 -28.02
C VAL A 56 10.62 21.68 -26.59
N ILE A 57 10.04 20.49 -26.37
CA ILE A 57 9.91 19.87 -25.05
C ILE A 57 11.30 19.54 -24.46
N ASP A 58 12.18 18.92 -25.24
CA ASP A 58 13.54 18.59 -24.80
C ASP A 58 14.36 19.85 -24.49
N TYR A 59 14.17 20.91 -25.29
CA TYR A 59 14.85 22.18 -25.06
C TYR A 59 14.37 22.90 -23.79
N VAL A 60 13.07 22.91 -23.51
CA VAL A 60 12.51 23.46 -22.25
C VAL A 60 13.05 22.71 -21.03
N ALA A 61 13.18 21.39 -21.13
CA ALA A 61 13.76 20.58 -20.06
C ALA A 61 15.21 20.98 -19.76
N LYS A 62 16.03 21.19 -20.80
CA LYS A 62 17.42 21.67 -20.69
C LYS A 62 17.50 23.06 -20.07
N LEU A 63 16.64 24.00 -20.49
CA LEU A 63 16.61 25.36 -19.93
C LEU A 63 16.25 25.37 -18.44
N LYS A 64 15.25 24.58 -18.03
CA LYS A 64 14.87 24.43 -16.62
C LYS A 64 16.01 23.83 -15.79
N GLN A 65 16.70 22.83 -16.32
CA GLN A 65 17.86 22.22 -15.65
C GLN A 65 19.01 23.21 -15.44
N ASN A 66 19.29 24.07 -16.41
CA ASN A 66 20.30 25.13 -16.28
C ASN A 66 19.89 26.22 -15.28
N GLN A 67 18.61 26.60 -15.20
CA GLN A 67 18.09 27.50 -14.16
C GLN A 67 18.25 26.92 -12.75
N THR A 68 17.99 25.62 -12.57
CA THR A 68 18.20 24.93 -11.29
C THR A 68 19.69 24.88 -10.91
N ARG A 69 20.59 24.71 -11.88
CA ARG A 69 22.05 24.65 -11.63
C ARG A 69 22.63 25.98 -11.17
N HIS A 70 22.16 27.10 -11.69
CA HIS A 70 22.58 28.44 -11.24
C HIS A 70 22.05 28.81 -9.85
N GLN A 71 20.94 28.22 -9.39
CA GLN A 71 20.45 28.40 -8.02
C GLN A 71 21.23 27.58 -6.97
N ILE A 72 21.86 26.47 -7.37
CA ILE A 72 22.60 25.58 -6.45
C ILE A 72 24.01 26.13 -6.12
N GLN A 73 24.60 26.98 -6.97
CA GLN A 73 25.95 27.53 -6.73
C GLN A 73 26.05 28.62 -5.65
N ALA A 74 24.92 29.09 -5.08
CA ALA A 74 24.92 30.19 -4.12
C ALA A 74 24.96 29.77 -2.64
N VAL A 75 24.88 28.47 -2.32
CA VAL A 75 24.81 27.98 -0.93
C VAL A 75 25.59 26.67 -0.81
N ASP A 76 26.91 26.74 -0.69
CA ASP A 76 27.68 25.59 -0.23
C ASP A 76 28.89 26.05 0.60
N ASN A 77 28.86 25.73 1.90
CA ASN A 77 30.03 25.48 2.72
C ASN A 77 29.61 24.61 3.91
N ASP A 78 30.21 23.41 3.95
CA ASP A 78 30.37 22.44 5.03
C ASP A 78 29.13 21.73 5.62
N VAL A 79 28.92 20.46 5.21
CA VAL A 79 29.33 19.22 5.92
C VAL A 79 28.78 18.00 5.16
N ASP A 80 29.60 16.97 5.01
CA ASP A 80 29.44 15.74 4.22
C ASP A 80 28.06 15.02 4.33
N VAL A 81 27.27 15.14 3.25
CA VAL A 81 25.89 14.64 3.09
C VAL A 81 25.85 13.24 2.41
N ALA A 82 27.00 12.64 2.08
CA ALA A 82 27.06 11.50 1.16
C ALA A 82 26.66 10.12 1.73
N THR A 83 26.36 9.98 3.04
CA THR A 83 26.08 8.67 3.67
C THR A 83 24.60 8.33 3.89
N LEU A 84 23.66 9.23 3.54
CA LEU A 84 22.22 8.95 3.63
C LEU A 84 21.57 9.05 2.25
N GLN A 85 21.44 7.93 1.55
CA GLN A 85 20.69 7.86 0.30
C GLN A 85 19.18 7.80 0.59
N TRP A 86 18.53 8.94 0.44
CA TRP A 86 17.07 9.07 0.40
C TRP A 86 16.55 8.69 -0.99
N PRO A 87 15.43 7.97 -1.13
CA PRO A 87 14.77 7.85 -2.42
C PRO A 87 14.22 9.21 -2.88
N GLU A 88 14.31 9.49 -4.18
CA GLU A 88 13.62 10.64 -4.79
C GLU A 88 12.11 10.39 -4.84
N ALA A 89 11.34 11.45 -4.60
CA ALA A 89 9.88 11.43 -4.65
C ALA A 89 9.40 11.15 -6.08
N PRO A 90 8.36 10.30 -6.27
CA PRO A 90 7.71 10.18 -7.56
C PRO A 90 7.05 11.51 -7.96
N ARG A 91 7.19 11.89 -9.23
CA ARG A 91 6.57 13.11 -9.78
C ARG A 91 5.10 12.84 -10.06
N ILE A 92 4.20 13.56 -9.39
CA ILE A 92 2.75 13.50 -9.64
C ILE A 92 2.29 14.80 -10.31
N HIS A 93 1.57 14.67 -11.42
CA HIS A 93 0.95 15.76 -12.15
C HIS A 93 -0.27 16.31 -11.40
N LYS A 94 -0.34 17.64 -11.23
CA LYS A 94 -1.52 18.34 -10.70
C LYS A 94 -2.61 18.43 -11.77
N THR A 95 -3.79 17.88 -11.50
CA THR A 95 -5.05 18.17 -12.22
C THR A 95 -6.22 17.76 -11.31
N ALA A 96 -7.36 18.43 -11.21
CA ALA A 96 -7.88 19.72 -11.67
C ALA A 96 -9.09 20.04 -10.75
N GLU A 97 -9.47 21.30 -10.61
CA GLU A 97 -10.65 21.71 -9.83
C GLU A 97 -11.94 21.06 -10.36
N MET A 98 -12.70 20.38 -9.49
CA MET A 98 -13.99 19.76 -9.86
C MET A 98 -15.16 20.61 -9.35
N THR A 99 -16.02 21.03 -10.26
CA THR A 99 -17.36 21.56 -9.98
C THR A 99 -18.37 20.42 -9.92
N PRO A 100 -19.32 20.41 -8.96
CA PRO A 100 -20.27 19.32 -8.81
C PRO A 100 -21.37 19.41 -9.87
N VAL A 101 -21.63 18.30 -10.57
CA VAL A 101 -22.81 18.12 -11.43
C VAL A 101 -23.68 17.04 -10.81
N TYR A 102 -24.87 17.43 -10.33
CA TYR A 102 -25.89 16.51 -9.82
C TYR A 102 -26.64 15.87 -10.99
N ALA A 103 -26.52 14.55 -11.16
CA ALA A 103 -27.35 13.79 -12.11
C ALA A 103 -28.57 13.19 -11.39
N THR A 104 -29.75 13.48 -11.92
CA THR A 104 -31.06 13.01 -11.45
C THR A 104 -31.27 11.52 -11.71
N ALA A 105 -31.78 10.80 -10.70
CA ALA A 105 -32.04 9.37 -10.72
C ALA A 105 -33.19 8.95 -11.65
N THR A 106 -33.00 7.85 -12.39
CA THR A 106 -34.06 7.16 -13.16
C THR A 106 -34.59 5.93 -12.39
N PRO A 107 -35.87 5.54 -12.52
CA PRO A 107 -36.48 4.51 -11.65
C PRO A 107 -36.04 3.08 -11.96
N ILE A 108 -35.90 2.29 -10.89
CA ILE A 108 -35.44 0.89 -10.84
C ILE A 108 -36.58 -0.08 -11.23
N ARG A 109 -36.28 -1.08 -12.06
CA ARG A 109 -37.19 -2.23 -12.37
C ARG A 109 -37.11 -3.32 -11.27
N PRO A 110 -38.18 -4.10 -11.04
CA PRO A 110 -38.24 -5.05 -9.92
C PRO A 110 -37.25 -6.21 -10.05
N VAL A 111 -36.71 -6.57 -8.89
CA VAL A 111 -35.68 -7.57 -8.60
C VAL A 111 -36.16 -8.99 -8.90
N ALA A 112 -35.38 -9.75 -9.67
CA ALA A 112 -35.51 -11.20 -9.80
C ALA A 112 -34.81 -11.90 -8.61
N GLU A 113 -35.30 -13.10 -8.31
CA GLU A 113 -35.12 -13.88 -7.08
C GLU A 113 -33.68 -14.02 -6.55
N VAL A 114 -33.57 -14.11 -5.22
CA VAL A 114 -32.35 -14.44 -4.47
C VAL A 114 -31.83 -15.81 -4.92
N GLU A 115 -30.75 -15.83 -5.70
CA GLU A 115 -30.11 -17.06 -6.14
C GLU A 115 -29.40 -17.78 -4.98
N LYS A 116 -29.60 -19.10 -4.91
CA LYS A 116 -29.07 -19.98 -3.87
C LYS A 116 -27.55 -20.19 -4.04
N PRO A 117 -26.80 -20.44 -2.95
CA PRO A 117 -25.40 -20.86 -3.05
C PRO A 117 -25.32 -22.19 -3.82
N GLY A 118 -24.63 -22.17 -4.97
CA GLY A 118 -24.49 -23.31 -5.88
C GLY A 118 -25.13 -23.15 -7.26
N ALA A 119 -25.65 -21.96 -7.63
CA ALA A 119 -26.02 -21.67 -9.01
C ALA A 119 -24.76 -21.70 -9.90
N ALA A 120 -24.84 -22.40 -11.04
CA ALA A 120 -23.76 -22.42 -12.02
C ALA A 120 -23.64 -21.04 -12.69
N TYR A 121 -22.42 -20.52 -12.84
CA TYR A 121 -22.18 -19.24 -13.50
C TYR A 121 -22.84 -19.19 -14.88
N THR A 122 -23.47 -18.06 -15.19
CA THR A 122 -24.02 -17.78 -16.52
C THR A 122 -22.88 -17.71 -17.55
N PRO A 123 -23.17 -17.92 -18.85
CA PRO A 123 -22.17 -17.77 -19.91
C PRO A 123 -21.49 -16.39 -19.94
N GLN A 124 -22.21 -15.33 -19.53
CA GLN A 124 -21.68 -13.97 -19.45
C GLN A 124 -20.68 -13.83 -18.30
N GLU A 125 -21.01 -14.32 -17.11
CA GLU A 125 -20.10 -14.33 -15.96
C GLU A 125 -18.85 -15.16 -16.24
N LEU A 126 -18.99 -16.30 -16.92
CA LEU A 126 -17.85 -17.11 -17.36
C LEU A 126 -16.94 -16.37 -18.34
N ASP A 127 -17.48 -15.59 -19.28
CA ASP A 127 -16.67 -14.77 -20.19
C ASP A 127 -15.92 -13.67 -19.42
N VAL A 128 -16.59 -13.02 -18.47
CA VAL A 128 -16.00 -12.01 -17.60
C VAL A 128 -14.86 -12.60 -16.76
N LEU A 129 -15.08 -13.76 -16.13
CA LEU A 129 -14.05 -14.47 -15.37
C LEU A 129 -12.88 -14.88 -16.25
N ARG A 130 -13.13 -15.37 -17.47
CA ARG A 130 -12.08 -15.75 -18.43
C ARG A 130 -11.19 -14.55 -18.79
N ARG A 131 -11.79 -13.41 -19.14
CA ARG A 131 -11.05 -12.21 -19.54
C ARG A 131 -10.29 -11.59 -18.38
N SER A 132 -10.94 -11.45 -17.22
CA SER A 132 -10.34 -10.89 -16.00
C SER A 132 -9.24 -11.77 -15.40
N SER A 133 -9.09 -13.02 -15.88
CA SER A 133 -7.97 -13.90 -15.54
C SER A 133 -6.68 -13.54 -16.26
N GLN A 134 -6.72 -12.77 -17.35
CA GLN A 134 -5.52 -12.27 -17.99
C GLN A 134 -5.10 -10.96 -17.32
N ILE A 135 -4.00 -10.98 -16.59
CA ILE A 135 -3.47 -9.80 -15.86
C ILE A 135 -1.99 -9.69 -16.21
N ASN A 136 -1.55 -8.53 -16.70
CA ASN A 136 -0.15 -8.27 -17.07
C ASN A 136 0.48 -9.33 -17.99
N GLY A 137 -0.30 -9.91 -18.91
CA GLY A 137 0.16 -10.94 -19.84
C GLY A 137 0.22 -12.36 -19.28
N HIS A 138 -0.12 -12.55 -18.01
CA HIS A 138 -0.13 -13.84 -17.33
C HIS A 138 -1.57 -14.29 -17.00
N LEU A 139 -1.74 -15.61 -16.80
CA LEU A 139 -3.04 -16.22 -16.53
C LEU A 139 -3.20 -16.54 -15.03
N PHE A 140 -4.15 -15.87 -14.38
CA PHE A 140 -4.52 -16.10 -12.98
C PHE A 140 -5.99 -16.51 -12.90
N VAL A 141 -6.22 -17.82 -12.82
CA VAL A 141 -7.58 -18.37 -12.76
C VAL A 141 -8.22 -18.13 -11.38
N PRO A 142 -9.56 -18.04 -11.31
CA PRO A 142 -10.27 -18.02 -10.03
C PRO A 142 -9.91 -19.23 -9.18
N TRP A 143 -9.83 -19.02 -7.87
CA TRP A 143 -9.65 -20.09 -6.89
C TRP A 143 -10.92 -20.93 -6.78
N LEU A 144 -10.79 -22.25 -6.83
CA LEU A 144 -11.86 -23.22 -6.71
C LEU A 144 -11.53 -24.20 -5.59
N ASP A 145 -12.22 -24.08 -4.45
CA ASP A 145 -11.87 -24.81 -3.22
C ASP A 145 -11.73 -26.33 -3.43
N ASP A 146 -12.62 -26.97 -4.21
CA ASP A 146 -12.59 -28.42 -4.43
C ASP A 146 -11.42 -28.89 -5.30
N LEU A 147 -11.03 -28.09 -6.30
CA LEU A 147 -9.95 -28.43 -7.24
C LEU A 147 -8.59 -28.05 -6.67
N ASP A 148 -8.47 -26.84 -6.11
CA ASP A 148 -7.22 -26.33 -5.60
C ASP A 148 -6.80 -26.99 -4.28
N ALA A 149 -7.75 -27.57 -3.52
CA ALA A 149 -7.41 -28.44 -2.40
C ALA A 149 -6.67 -29.73 -2.81
N GLN A 150 -6.73 -30.12 -4.09
CA GLN A 150 -6.08 -31.33 -4.63
C GLN A 150 -4.78 -31.00 -5.37
N GLU A 151 -4.32 -29.75 -5.33
CA GLU A 151 -3.09 -29.31 -5.97
C GLU A 151 -1.88 -30.13 -5.50
N LYS A 152 -1.07 -30.59 -6.46
CA LYS A 152 0.14 -31.37 -6.17
C LYS A 152 1.34 -30.45 -5.96
N PHE A 153 1.91 -30.54 -4.76
CA PHE A 153 3.10 -29.79 -4.35
C PHE A 153 4.37 -30.64 -4.29
N SER A 154 4.24 -31.96 -4.24
CA SER A 154 5.36 -32.90 -4.38
C SER A 154 5.62 -33.18 -5.86
N LEU A 155 6.83 -32.87 -6.31
CA LEU A 155 7.24 -32.97 -7.71
C LEU A 155 8.51 -33.83 -7.84
N PRO A 156 8.82 -34.36 -9.03
CA PRO A 156 10.09 -35.08 -9.24
C PRO A 156 11.32 -34.16 -9.15
N GLU A 157 11.16 -32.91 -9.58
CA GLU A 157 12.21 -31.89 -9.63
C GLU A 157 11.73 -30.59 -8.96
N PRO A 158 12.64 -29.70 -8.53
CA PRO A 158 12.27 -28.37 -8.04
C PRO A 158 11.43 -27.62 -9.07
N PHE A 159 10.34 -27.02 -8.61
CA PHE A 159 9.44 -26.24 -9.44
C PHE A 159 10.12 -24.97 -9.93
N GLU A 160 9.95 -24.69 -11.21
CA GLU A 160 10.29 -23.43 -11.85
C GLU A 160 9.00 -22.80 -12.34
N ASP A 161 8.85 -21.51 -12.09
CA ASP A 161 7.69 -20.76 -12.52
C ASP A 161 7.64 -20.72 -14.06
N PRO A 162 6.55 -21.20 -14.70
CA PRO A 162 6.45 -21.17 -16.17
C PRO A 162 6.44 -19.75 -16.74
N ASP A 163 6.10 -18.75 -15.93
CA ASP A 163 6.17 -17.33 -16.30
C ASP A 163 7.59 -16.74 -16.22
N GLY A 164 8.56 -17.52 -15.70
CA GLY A 164 9.95 -17.12 -15.55
C GLY A 164 10.20 -16.19 -14.35
N TYR A 165 11.34 -15.50 -14.38
CA TYR A 165 11.71 -14.57 -13.32
C TYR A 165 10.92 -13.27 -13.40
N LEU A 166 10.47 -12.80 -12.24
CA LEU A 166 9.82 -11.50 -12.15
C LEU A 166 10.81 -10.38 -12.53
N PRO A 167 10.37 -9.38 -13.29
CA PRO A 167 11.17 -8.19 -13.52
C PRO A 167 11.62 -7.56 -12.20
N LEU A 168 12.92 -7.34 -12.08
CA LEU A 168 13.54 -6.72 -10.89
C LEU A 168 13.46 -5.19 -10.98
N SER A 169 13.30 -4.54 -9.83
CA SER A 169 13.36 -3.07 -9.75
C SER A 169 14.76 -2.54 -10.09
N ALA A 170 14.84 -1.27 -10.50
CA ALA A 170 16.13 -0.60 -10.74
C ALA A 170 17.08 -0.68 -9.53
N LYS A 171 16.53 -0.63 -8.31
CA LYS A 171 17.31 -0.73 -7.07
C LYS A 171 17.90 -2.13 -6.84
N GLN A 172 17.13 -3.18 -7.15
CA GLN A 172 17.61 -4.57 -7.08
C GLN A 172 18.69 -4.83 -8.13
N ASN A 173 18.50 -4.33 -9.36
CA ASN A 173 19.49 -4.43 -10.43
C ASN A 173 20.81 -3.74 -10.04
N LYS A 174 20.74 -2.56 -9.42
CA LYS A 174 21.92 -1.85 -8.90
C LYS A 174 22.69 -2.62 -7.81
N LYS A 175 22.02 -3.53 -7.09
CA LYS A 175 22.63 -4.42 -6.09
C LYS A 175 23.04 -5.79 -6.66
N GLU A 176 23.09 -5.93 -7.99
CA GLU A 176 23.45 -7.16 -8.69
C GLU A 176 22.66 -8.36 -8.16
N ALA A 177 21.33 -8.19 -8.09
CA ALA A 177 20.45 -9.22 -7.57
C ALA A 177 20.57 -10.51 -8.40
N THR A 178 20.73 -11.62 -7.69
CA THR A 178 20.69 -12.99 -8.23
C THR A 178 19.49 -13.73 -7.66
N TRP A 179 19.04 -14.79 -8.32
CA TRP A 179 17.93 -15.61 -7.83
C TRP A 179 18.50 -16.81 -7.07
N MET A 180 18.06 -17.01 -5.83
CA MET A 180 18.46 -18.17 -5.02
C MET A 180 17.25 -18.82 -4.35
N ARG A 181 17.31 -20.14 -4.17
CA ARG A 181 16.29 -20.90 -3.45
C ARG A 181 16.50 -20.85 -1.94
N PRO A 182 15.46 -21.18 -1.15
CA PRO A 182 15.57 -21.26 0.29
C PRO A 182 16.58 -22.23 0.83
N SER A 183 16.70 -23.39 0.20
CA SER A 183 17.71 -24.38 0.51
C SER A 183 19.15 -23.85 0.32
N GLU A 184 19.37 -22.99 -0.68
CA GLU A 184 20.68 -22.43 -1.02
C GLU A 184 21.09 -21.31 -0.06
N TYR A 185 20.18 -20.39 0.27
CA TYR A 185 20.47 -19.36 1.26
C TYR A 185 20.59 -19.96 2.67
N ALA A 186 19.82 -21.02 2.99
CA ALA A 186 19.86 -21.70 4.27
C ALA A 186 21.24 -22.27 4.58
N ALA A 187 21.91 -22.82 3.55
CA ALA A 187 23.29 -23.26 3.66
C ALA A 187 24.25 -22.11 4.03
N LYS A 188 23.98 -20.88 3.57
CA LYS A 188 24.79 -19.69 3.91
C LYS A 188 24.50 -19.15 5.32
N CYS A 189 23.27 -19.25 5.81
CA CYS A 189 22.87 -18.69 7.11
C CYS A 189 22.87 -19.70 8.27
N GLY A 190 23.15 -20.98 8.00
CA GLY A 190 23.26 -22.04 9.02
C GLY A 190 21.93 -22.47 9.64
N HIS A 191 20.80 -22.07 9.05
CA HIS A 191 19.46 -22.37 9.56
C HIS A 191 18.59 -22.94 8.45
N ALA A 192 17.88 -24.04 8.73
CA ALA A 192 16.95 -24.63 7.78
C ALA A 192 15.79 -23.66 7.48
N PRO A 193 15.30 -23.59 6.23
CA PRO A 193 14.20 -22.72 5.87
C PRO A 193 12.91 -23.18 6.54
N VAL A 194 12.11 -22.22 6.98
CA VAL A 194 10.80 -22.45 7.59
C VAL A 194 9.78 -21.54 6.90
N MET A 195 8.56 -22.05 6.74
CA MET A 195 7.47 -21.22 6.19
C MET A 195 7.08 -20.12 7.17
N ILE A 196 6.76 -20.53 8.40
CA ILE A 196 6.46 -19.67 9.54
C ILE A 196 7.28 -20.19 10.71
N ALA A 197 7.97 -19.29 11.41
CA ALA A 197 8.79 -19.67 12.55
C ALA A 197 7.94 -19.95 13.80
N GLN A 198 8.57 -20.49 14.84
CA GLN A 198 7.87 -20.78 16.10
C GLN A 198 7.23 -19.51 16.68
N GLY A 199 6.02 -19.66 17.22
CA GLY A 199 5.20 -18.54 17.69
C GLY A 199 4.18 -18.01 16.68
N GLY A 200 4.23 -18.46 15.42
CA GLY A 200 3.28 -18.05 14.38
C GLY A 200 3.71 -16.77 13.65
N VAL A 201 2.79 -16.20 12.87
CA VAL A 201 3.03 -14.91 12.19
C VAL A 201 3.17 -13.80 13.23
N ASN A 202 4.21 -12.98 13.10
CA ASN A 202 4.51 -11.92 14.05
C ASN A 202 4.74 -10.58 13.29
N PRO A 203 3.95 -9.53 13.57
CA PRO A 203 4.06 -8.26 12.86
C PRO A 203 5.36 -7.48 13.17
N LEU A 204 6.00 -7.74 14.32
CA LEU A 204 7.15 -6.96 14.78
C LEU A 204 8.45 -7.33 14.06
N VAL A 205 8.53 -8.58 13.58
CA VAL A 205 9.69 -9.09 12.85
C VAL A 205 9.64 -8.76 11.37
N VAL A 206 8.49 -8.34 10.81
CA VAL A 206 8.36 -7.98 9.40
C VAL A 206 9.20 -6.74 9.11
N LYS A 207 10.01 -6.80 8.05
CA LYS A 207 10.82 -5.70 7.56
C LYS A 207 10.76 -5.59 6.04
N GLN A 208 10.65 -4.35 5.57
CA GLN A 208 10.87 -3.99 4.18
C GLN A 208 12.36 -3.68 3.98
N ASP A 209 12.93 -4.20 2.89
CA ASP A 209 14.29 -3.88 2.47
C ASP A 209 14.28 -2.87 1.32
N ILE A 210 14.73 -3.27 0.13
CA ILE A 210 14.93 -2.38 -1.01
C ILE A 210 13.69 -2.16 -1.88
N VAL A 211 12.61 -2.88 -1.58
CA VAL A 211 11.35 -2.89 -2.34
C VAL A 211 10.62 -1.56 -2.19
N THR A 212 9.88 -1.16 -3.23
CA THR A 212 9.20 0.15 -3.34
C THR A 212 7.81 0.20 -2.71
N ASP A 213 7.17 -0.94 -2.48
CA ASP A 213 5.79 -1.02 -2.00
C ASP A 213 5.71 -1.09 -0.46
N CYS A 214 5.74 0.07 0.19
CA CYS A 214 5.57 0.14 1.64
C CYS A 214 4.16 -0.18 2.13
N SER A 215 3.13 0.09 1.32
CA SER A 215 1.74 -0.08 1.71
C SER A 215 1.38 -1.55 1.80
N PHE A 216 1.92 -2.39 0.90
CA PHE A 216 1.75 -3.83 0.96
C PHE A 216 2.44 -4.44 2.18
N VAL A 217 3.66 -4.01 2.51
CA VAL A 217 4.37 -4.53 3.69
C VAL A 217 3.70 -4.11 5.00
N ALA A 218 3.21 -2.87 5.08
CA ALA A 218 2.38 -2.43 6.22
C ALA A 218 1.09 -3.27 6.33
N SER A 219 0.50 -3.65 5.19
CA SER A 219 -0.67 -4.52 5.13
C SER A 219 -0.39 -5.92 5.66
N LEU A 220 0.78 -6.50 5.34
CA LEU A 220 1.24 -7.76 5.95
C LEU A 220 1.44 -7.64 7.45
N CYS A 221 2.00 -6.53 7.95
CA CYS A 221 2.15 -6.28 9.38
C CYS A 221 0.79 -6.31 10.09
N ILE A 222 -0.18 -5.52 9.64
CA ILE A 222 -1.48 -5.46 10.35
C ILE A 222 -2.29 -6.76 10.21
N ALA A 223 -2.21 -7.45 9.09
CA ALA A 223 -2.89 -8.73 8.91
C ALA A 223 -2.28 -9.84 9.80
N ALA A 224 -0.95 -9.86 9.98
CA ALA A 224 -0.28 -10.74 10.94
C ALA A 224 -0.67 -10.39 12.39
N ALA A 225 -0.72 -9.10 12.72
CA ALA A 225 -1.14 -8.61 14.03
C ALA A 225 -2.58 -9.01 14.37
N TYR A 226 -3.49 -8.93 13.39
CA TYR A 226 -4.87 -9.39 13.53
C TYR A 226 -4.94 -10.88 13.82
N GLU A 227 -4.22 -11.70 13.04
CA GLU A 227 -4.23 -13.15 13.19
C GLU A 227 -3.70 -13.58 14.56
N GLN A 228 -2.64 -12.94 15.04
CA GLN A 228 -2.10 -13.17 16.39
C GLN A 228 -3.08 -12.76 17.49
N ARG A 229 -3.77 -11.62 17.36
CA ARG A 229 -4.71 -11.13 18.38
C ARG A 229 -5.98 -11.96 18.45
N PHE A 230 -6.60 -12.23 17.32
CA PHE A 230 -7.95 -12.84 17.26
C PHE A 230 -7.91 -14.34 17.03
N GLN A 231 -6.73 -14.93 16.81
CA GLN A 231 -6.57 -16.35 16.45
C GLN A 231 -7.41 -16.73 15.23
N LYS A 232 -7.63 -15.77 14.33
CA LYS A 232 -8.39 -15.89 13.08
C LYS A 232 -7.44 -15.71 11.91
N ARG A 233 -7.34 -16.73 11.06
CA ARG A 233 -6.40 -16.72 9.94
C ARG A 233 -6.78 -15.71 8.88
N LEU A 234 -5.87 -14.78 8.61
CA LEU A 234 -5.94 -13.88 7.46
C LEU A 234 -4.81 -14.19 6.49
N ILE A 235 -3.58 -14.31 7.00
CA ILE A 235 -2.37 -14.51 6.21
C ILE A 235 -2.09 -16.00 6.01
N THR A 236 -2.17 -16.81 7.06
CA THR A 236 -1.73 -18.21 6.95
C THR A 236 -2.68 -19.06 6.10
N LYS A 237 -3.95 -18.66 5.99
CA LYS A 237 -4.96 -19.35 5.16
C LYS A 237 -4.81 -19.12 3.66
N ILE A 238 -3.97 -18.16 3.23
CA ILE A 238 -3.78 -17.85 1.82
C ILE A 238 -2.52 -18.48 1.23
N ILE A 239 -1.72 -19.21 2.01
CA ILE A 239 -0.45 -19.81 1.57
C ILE A 239 -0.59 -21.33 1.49
N PHE A 240 -0.14 -21.91 0.38
CA PHE A 240 -0.17 -23.34 0.13
C PHE A 240 1.21 -23.83 -0.38
N PRO A 241 1.65 -25.06 -0.01
CA PRO A 241 0.87 -26.10 0.67
C PRO A 241 0.65 -25.81 2.16
N ALA A 242 -0.43 -26.37 2.69
CA ALA A 242 -0.74 -26.35 4.11
C ALA A 242 -0.88 -27.78 4.65
N ASP A 243 -0.48 -27.98 5.91
CA ASP A 243 -0.66 -29.24 6.62
C ASP A 243 -2.16 -29.60 6.65
N PRO A 244 -2.56 -30.80 6.19
CA PRO A 244 -3.98 -31.14 6.07
C PRO A 244 -4.75 -31.11 7.39
N ARG A 245 -4.08 -31.29 8.53
CA ARG A 245 -4.66 -31.37 9.89
C ARG A 245 -4.69 -30.00 10.56
N THR A 246 -3.54 -29.32 10.64
CA THR A 246 -3.44 -28.01 11.32
C THR A 246 -3.88 -26.86 10.42
N LYS A 247 -3.92 -27.12 9.10
CA LYS A 247 -4.18 -26.11 8.05
C LYS A 247 -3.18 -24.94 8.10
N GLN A 248 -2.00 -25.16 8.70
CA GLN A 248 -0.91 -24.20 8.73
C GLN A 248 -0.04 -24.38 7.49
N PRO A 249 0.46 -23.30 6.87
CA PRO A 249 1.30 -23.41 5.70
C PRO A 249 2.64 -24.03 6.06
N VAL A 250 3.17 -24.87 5.17
CA VAL A 250 4.39 -25.64 5.41
C VAL A 250 5.44 -25.33 4.36
N TYR A 251 6.72 -25.47 4.75
CA TYR A 251 7.82 -25.38 3.81
C TYR A 251 7.74 -26.54 2.82
N ASN A 252 7.83 -26.23 1.53
CA ASN A 252 7.89 -27.20 0.44
C ASN A 252 9.31 -27.24 -0.16
N PRO A 253 10.06 -28.34 -0.01
CA PRO A 253 11.41 -28.46 -0.57
C PRO A 253 11.45 -28.52 -2.10
N PHE A 254 10.31 -28.77 -2.75
CA PHE A 254 10.20 -28.70 -4.21
C PHE A 254 9.97 -27.28 -4.72
N GLY A 255 9.90 -26.27 -3.83
CA GLY A 255 9.83 -24.87 -4.21
C GLY A 255 8.56 -24.41 -4.90
N LYS A 256 7.52 -25.25 -5.01
CA LYS A 256 6.21 -24.85 -5.52
C LYS A 256 5.35 -24.31 -4.40
N TYR A 257 4.80 -23.12 -4.61
CA TYR A 257 3.82 -22.53 -3.71
C TYR A 257 2.64 -21.96 -4.49
N VAL A 258 1.51 -21.85 -3.81
CA VAL A 258 0.35 -21.13 -4.31
C VAL A 258 -0.08 -20.13 -3.25
N VAL A 259 -0.31 -18.88 -3.67
CA VAL A 259 -0.85 -17.83 -2.82
C VAL A 259 -2.23 -17.44 -3.36
N LYS A 260 -3.23 -17.44 -2.48
CA LYS A 260 -4.59 -17.04 -2.81
C LYS A 260 -4.78 -15.54 -2.58
N LEU A 261 -4.85 -14.77 -3.65
CA LEU A 261 -4.99 -13.30 -3.59
C LEU A 261 -6.26 -12.85 -4.31
N TRP A 262 -6.92 -11.82 -3.80
CA TRP A 262 -8.03 -11.18 -4.48
C TRP A 262 -7.51 -10.28 -5.60
N ALA A 263 -7.95 -10.52 -6.83
CA ALA A 263 -7.66 -9.65 -7.96
C ALA A 263 -8.84 -9.65 -8.94
N ASN A 264 -9.20 -8.45 -9.42
CA ASN A 264 -10.37 -8.21 -10.25
C ASN A 264 -11.65 -8.80 -9.63
N GLY A 265 -11.81 -8.61 -8.32
CA GLY A 265 -13.05 -8.92 -7.60
C GLY A 265 -13.28 -10.38 -7.21
N VAL A 266 -12.34 -11.29 -7.47
CA VAL A 266 -12.43 -12.70 -7.06
C VAL A 266 -11.10 -13.20 -6.48
N PRO A 267 -11.10 -14.22 -5.59
CA PRO A 267 -9.87 -14.86 -5.16
C PRO A 267 -9.25 -15.62 -6.33
N ARG A 268 -7.94 -15.50 -6.50
CA ARG A 268 -7.19 -16.01 -7.64
C ARG A 268 -6.06 -16.91 -7.17
N LYS A 269 -5.80 -17.94 -7.96
CA LYS A 269 -4.68 -18.85 -7.76
C LYS A 269 -3.40 -18.24 -8.34
N VAL A 270 -2.47 -17.83 -7.47
CA VAL A 270 -1.15 -17.33 -7.88
C VAL A 270 -0.11 -18.39 -7.60
N VAL A 271 0.29 -19.13 -8.63
CA VAL A 271 1.35 -20.14 -8.53
C VAL A 271 2.70 -19.44 -8.69
N ILE A 272 3.62 -19.74 -7.77
CA ILE A 272 5.00 -19.22 -7.79
C ILE A 272 6.00 -20.32 -7.47
N ASP A 273 7.22 -20.17 -7.98
CA ASP A 273 8.38 -20.84 -7.38
C ASP A 273 8.94 -20.05 -6.19
N ASP A 274 9.94 -20.61 -5.50
CA ASP A 274 10.57 -20.03 -4.32
C ASP A 274 11.93 -19.38 -4.56
N LEU A 275 12.30 -19.14 -5.82
CA LEU A 275 13.48 -18.34 -6.12
C LEU A 275 13.24 -16.92 -5.64
N LEU A 276 14.12 -16.38 -4.80
CA LEU A 276 14.01 -15.02 -4.27
C LEU A 276 15.25 -14.20 -4.67
N PRO A 277 15.08 -12.88 -4.92
CA PRO A 277 16.18 -12.02 -5.26
C PRO A 277 17.08 -11.80 -4.04
N VAL A 278 18.38 -11.98 -4.23
CA VAL A 278 19.42 -11.82 -3.19
C VAL A 278 20.59 -11.02 -3.75
N SER A 279 21.20 -10.22 -2.90
CA SER A 279 22.43 -9.51 -3.26
C SER A 279 23.57 -10.51 -3.45
N ALA A 280 24.23 -10.47 -4.61
CA ALA A 280 25.40 -11.30 -4.89
C ALA A 280 26.51 -11.09 -3.84
N ASP A 281 26.77 -9.83 -3.50
CA ASP A 281 27.83 -9.43 -2.56
C ASP A 281 27.54 -9.83 -1.11
N SER A 282 26.35 -9.48 -0.61
CA SER A 282 26.04 -9.57 0.81
C SER A 282 25.28 -10.85 1.18
N GLY A 283 24.73 -11.56 0.19
CA GLY A 283 23.84 -12.71 0.40
C GLY A 283 22.53 -12.35 1.09
N GLN A 284 22.19 -11.06 1.23
CA GLN A 284 20.96 -10.60 1.84
C GLN A 284 19.79 -10.69 0.85
N LEU A 285 18.62 -11.09 1.34
CA LEU A 285 17.36 -11.02 0.59
C LEU A 285 17.07 -9.57 0.18
N LEU A 286 16.68 -9.38 -1.07
CA LEU A 286 16.30 -8.10 -1.65
C LEU A 286 14.78 -8.01 -1.87
N SER A 287 14.02 -8.85 -1.18
CA SER A 287 12.58 -8.82 -0.99
C SER A 287 12.26 -8.34 0.43
N SER A 288 11.00 -8.02 0.71
CA SER A 288 10.55 -7.93 2.10
C SER A 288 10.67 -9.29 2.77
N CYS A 289 11.05 -9.30 4.04
CA CYS A 289 11.32 -10.53 4.79
C CYS A 289 11.07 -10.30 6.29
N THR A 290 11.33 -11.30 7.13
CA THR A 290 11.35 -11.07 8.58
C THR A 290 12.78 -10.83 9.09
N THR A 291 12.93 -10.44 10.35
CA THR A 291 14.25 -10.38 11.00
C THR A 291 14.88 -11.76 11.13
N ARG A 292 14.08 -12.83 11.05
CA ARG A 292 14.53 -14.23 11.01
C ARG A 292 14.90 -14.59 9.57
N LYS A 293 16.20 -14.77 9.31
CA LYS A 293 16.76 -14.98 7.96
C LYS A 293 16.24 -16.23 7.24
N ASN A 294 15.63 -17.17 7.95
CA ASN A 294 15.16 -18.44 7.42
C ASN A 294 13.65 -18.54 7.26
N GLU A 295 12.90 -17.48 7.55
CA GLU A 295 11.43 -17.45 7.48
C GLU A 295 10.93 -16.87 6.15
N LEU A 296 9.97 -17.56 5.52
CA LEU A 296 9.66 -17.36 4.10
C LEU A 296 8.35 -16.63 3.79
N TRP A 297 7.36 -16.68 4.68
CA TRP A 297 5.99 -16.27 4.34
C TRP A 297 5.90 -14.85 3.78
N VAL A 298 6.64 -13.87 4.33
CA VAL A 298 6.64 -12.47 3.84
C VAL A 298 7.13 -12.41 2.39
N SER A 299 8.30 -13.00 2.12
CA SER A 299 8.93 -12.95 0.80
C SER A 299 8.08 -13.65 -0.28
N LEU A 300 7.45 -14.78 0.07
CA LEU A 300 6.63 -15.54 -0.88
C LEU A 300 5.30 -14.84 -1.18
N ILE A 301 4.64 -14.26 -0.18
CA ILE A 301 3.41 -13.49 -0.41
C ILE A 301 3.71 -12.23 -1.22
N GLU A 302 4.79 -11.51 -0.91
CA GLU A 302 5.24 -10.35 -1.70
C GLU A 302 5.51 -10.78 -3.15
N LYS A 303 6.25 -11.87 -3.38
CA LYS A 303 6.52 -12.38 -4.73
C LYS A 303 5.23 -12.67 -5.50
N ALA A 304 4.26 -13.35 -4.89
CA ALA A 304 2.98 -13.62 -5.53
C ALA A 304 2.20 -12.33 -5.85
N TYR A 305 2.21 -11.37 -4.94
CA TYR A 305 1.56 -10.07 -5.16
C TYR A 305 2.22 -9.29 -6.29
N LEU A 306 3.55 -9.26 -6.34
CA LEU A 306 4.29 -8.56 -7.38
C LEU A 306 4.19 -9.29 -8.73
N LYS A 307 4.04 -10.62 -8.74
CA LYS A 307 3.71 -11.38 -9.95
C LYS A 307 2.38 -10.92 -10.55
N LEU A 308 1.34 -10.76 -9.73
CA LEU A 308 0.06 -10.21 -10.18
C LEU A 308 0.21 -8.78 -10.72
N ASN A 309 1.09 -7.99 -10.12
CA ASN A 309 1.27 -6.56 -10.41
C ASN A 309 2.38 -6.24 -11.43
N GLY A 310 2.98 -7.25 -12.08
CA GLY A 310 3.91 -7.07 -13.20
C GLY A 310 5.40 -7.00 -12.85
N GLY A 311 5.78 -7.20 -11.58
CA GLY A 311 7.18 -7.30 -11.14
C GLY A 311 7.49 -6.48 -9.89
N TYR A 312 8.78 -6.44 -9.52
CA TYR A 312 9.26 -5.74 -8.32
C TYR A 312 9.34 -4.22 -8.46
N ASP A 313 9.16 -3.66 -9.66
CA ASP A 313 9.10 -2.22 -9.89
C ASP A 313 7.67 -1.68 -9.75
N PHE A 314 6.99 -2.06 -8.66
CA PHE A 314 5.61 -1.67 -8.40
C PHE A 314 5.57 -0.52 -7.39
N PRO A 315 4.96 0.63 -7.74
CA PRO A 315 4.73 1.70 -6.78
C PRO A 315 3.57 1.33 -5.86
N GLY A 316 3.85 1.12 -4.58
CA GLY A 316 2.82 1.06 -3.55
C GLY A 316 2.20 2.44 -3.30
N GLY A 317 1.18 2.49 -2.45
CA GLY A 317 0.62 3.76 -1.97
C GLY A 317 -0.79 3.69 -1.39
N ASN A 318 -1.51 2.58 -1.61
CA ASN A 318 -2.88 2.41 -1.11
C ASN A 318 -3.06 1.08 -0.39
N SER A 319 -2.85 1.10 0.92
CA SER A 319 -3.04 -0.08 1.77
C SER A 319 -4.46 -0.62 1.78
N GLY A 320 -5.47 0.19 1.44
CA GLY A 320 -6.85 -0.30 1.33
C GLY A 320 -6.98 -1.37 0.26
N ILE A 321 -6.33 -1.15 -0.89
CA ILE A 321 -6.30 -2.09 -2.02
C ILE A 321 -5.42 -3.29 -1.69
N ASP A 322 -4.25 -3.05 -1.08
CA ASP A 322 -3.33 -4.12 -0.67
C ASP A 322 -3.98 -5.09 0.33
N LEU A 323 -4.68 -4.56 1.33
CA LEU A 323 -5.43 -5.34 2.30
C LEU A 323 -6.60 -6.07 1.66
N PHE A 324 -7.30 -5.45 0.71
CA PHE A 324 -8.33 -6.16 -0.06
C PHE A 324 -7.71 -7.35 -0.83
N ALA A 325 -6.56 -7.16 -1.49
CA ALA A 325 -5.86 -8.23 -2.20
C ALA A 325 -5.49 -9.39 -1.26
N LEU A 326 -5.04 -9.10 -0.04
CA LEU A 326 -4.67 -10.11 0.95
C LEU A 326 -5.88 -10.81 1.60
N THR A 327 -6.96 -10.09 1.87
CA THR A 327 -7.99 -10.53 2.82
C THR A 327 -9.40 -10.62 2.24
N GLY A 328 -9.68 -9.87 1.17
CA GLY A 328 -11.04 -9.62 0.66
C GLY A 328 -11.86 -8.67 1.54
N TRP A 329 -11.23 -8.00 2.50
CA TRP A 329 -11.90 -7.06 3.41
C TRP A 329 -12.12 -5.71 2.75
N ILE A 330 -13.30 -5.14 3.00
CA ILE A 330 -13.86 -4.03 2.23
C ILE A 330 -13.14 -2.72 2.63
N PRO A 331 -12.44 -2.06 1.71
CA PRO A 331 -11.70 -0.83 2.03
C PRO A 331 -12.62 0.39 2.15
N GLU A 332 -12.34 1.23 3.14
CA GLU A 332 -12.85 2.57 3.33
C GLU A 332 -11.64 3.50 3.55
N ARG A 333 -11.57 4.61 2.83
CA ARG A 333 -10.57 5.66 3.04
C ARG A 333 -11.25 6.78 3.80
N VAL A 334 -10.62 7.24 4.87
CA VAL A 334 -11.06 8.41 5.64
C VAL A 334 -10.00 9.49 5.53
N PRO A 335 -10.23 10.55 4.74
CA PRO A 335 -9.34 11.71 4.68
C PRO A 335 -9.26 12.39 6.05
N VAL A 336 -8.04 12.58 6.55
CA VAL A 336 -7.81 13.22 7.86
C VAL A 336 -8.33 14.66 7.89
N THR A 337 -8.31 15.35 6.75
CA THR A 337 -8.86 16.70 6.58
C THR A 337 -10.34 16.81 6.94
N GLU A 338 -11.11 15.72 6.89
CA GLU A 338 -12.53 15.73 7.30
C GLU A 338 -12.74 15.70 8.81
N LEU A 339 -11.68 15.41 9.57
CA LEU A 339 -11.69 15.35 11.02
C LEU A 339 -11.25 16.67 11.65
N VAL A 340 -10.51 17.49 10.89
CA VAL A 340 -10.06 18.81 11.31
C VAL A 340 -11.27 19.73 11.48
N ASP A 341 -11.33 20.43 12.61
CA ASP A 341 -12.43 21.33 13.00
C ASP A 341 -13.83 20.67 12.99
N ALA A 342 -13.89 19.33 13.07
CA ALA A 342 -15.11 18.55 13.01
C ALA A 342 -15.26 17.61 14.23
N PRO A 343 -15.41 18.14 15.46
CA PRO A 343 -15.31 17.36 16.70
C PRO A 343 -16.33 16.20 16.78
N SER A 344 -17.55 16.37 16.26
CA SER A 344 -18.55 15.29 16.24
C SER A 344 -18.20 14.17 15.26
N LYS A 345 -17.58 14.48 14.11
CA LYS A 345 -17.09 13.47 13.17
C LYS A 345 -15.89 12.74 13.76
N GLU A 346 -14.98 13.48 14.38
CA GLU A 346 -13.81 12.94 15.06
C GLU A 346 -14.20 11.97 16.18
N GLU A 347 -15.12 12.35 17.07
CA GLU A 347 -15.64 11.50 18.14
C GLU A 347 -16.25 10.21 17.58
N ARG A 348 -17.11 10.33 16.56
CA ARG A 348 -17.75 9.19 15.91
C ARG A 348 -16.74 8.24 15.31
N LEU A 349 -15.75 8.76 14.58
CA LEU A 349 -14.70 7.95 13.98
C LEU A 349 -13.86 7.27 15.06
N TRP A 350 -13.51 7.97 16.13
CA TRP A 350 -12.70 7.40 17.19
C TRP A 350 -13.39 6.23 17.89
N GLU A 351 -14.66 6.39 18.27
CA GLU A 351 -15.43 5.31 18.88
C GLU A 351 -15.61 4.14 17.90
N GLN A 352 -15.77 4.42 16.60
CA GLN A 352 -15.80 3.40 15.55
C GLN A 352 -14.45 2.66 15.42
N LEU A 353 -13.32 3.37 15.39
CA LEU A 353 -11.97 2.79 15.34
C LEU A 353 -11.72 1.89 16.55
N LYS A 354 -11.99 2.40 17.76
CA LYS A 354 -11.81 1.70 19.02
C LYS A 354 -12.68 0.44 19.08
N SER A 355 -13.98 0.57 18.80
CA SER A 355 -14.90 -0.56 18.78
C SER A 355 -14.47 -1.62 17.76
N ALA A 356 -14.32 -1.21 16.49
CA ALA A 356 -14.01 -2.15 15.41
C ALA A 356 -12.65 -2.84 15.60
N PHE A 357 -11.66 -2.12 16.13
CA PHE A 357 -10.37 -2.67 16.50
C PHE A 357 -10.49 -3.74 17.59
N HIS A 358 -11.25 -3.50 18.67
CA HIS A 358 -11.35 -4.45 19.78
C HIS A 358 -12.20 -5.68 19.45
N TYR A 359 -13.24 -5.55 18.63
CA TYR A 359 -14.08 -6.67 18.19
C TYR A 359 -13.45 -7.50 17.05
N GLY A 360 -12.41 -6.97 16.40
CA GLY A 360 -11.77 -7.64 15.26
C GLY A 360 -12.60 -7.55 13.98
N ASP A 361 -13.29 -6.41 13.85
CA ASP A 361 -14.22 -6.07 12.77
C ASP A 361 -13.55 -5.23 11.68
N CYS A 362 -12.42 -4.61 12.01
CA CYS A 362 -11.64 -3.81 11.07
C CYS A 362 -10.13 -3.97 11.33
N ILE A 363 -9.35 -3.87 10.26
CA ILE A 363 -7.90 -3.67 10.31
C ILE A 363 -7.58 -2.29 9.75
N ILE A 364 -6.58 -1.63 10.34
CA ILE A 364 -6.36 -0.19 10.15
C ILE A 364 -4.91 0.08 9.74
N THR A 365 -4.74 0.92 8.72
CA THR A 365 -3.47 1.51 8.34
C THR A 365 -3.64 3.02 8.16
N MET A 366 -2.53 3.74 8.06
CA MET A 366 -2.53 5.19 7.89
C MET A 366 -1.40 5.63 6.99
N SER A 367 -1.61 6.67 6.19
CA SER A 367 -0.61 7.23 5.29
C SER A 367 -0.26 8.67 5.64
N THR A 368 1.03 8.97 5.64
CA THR A 368 1.53 10.35 5.70
C THR A 368 1.37 11.02 4.33
N GLY A 369 1.17 12.34 4.34
CA GLY A 369 1.19 13.16 3.13
C GLY A 369 2.62 13.54 2.73
N ASP A 370 2.72 14.59 1.92
CA ASP A 370 4.00 15.20 1.56
C ASP A 370 4.54 16.04 2.73
N ILE A 371 5.46 15.46 3.50
CA ILE A 371 6.15 16.12 4.62
C ILE A 371 7.55 16.53 4.12
N SER A 372 7.98 17.75 4.42
CA SER A 372 9.33 18.19 4.04
C SER A 372 10.40 17.26 4.67
N LYS A 373 11.48 16.96 3.93
CA LYS A 373 12.54 16.04 4.42
C LYS A 373 13.13 16.47 5.77
N GLN A 374 13.27 17.78 5.99
CA GLN A 374 13.80 18.34 7.23
C GLN A 374 12.85 18.08 8.40
N GLU A 375 11.56 18.37 8.22
CA GLU A 375 10.53 18.14 9.23
C GLU A 375 10.34 16.65 9.51
N ALA A 376 10.25 15.82 8.46
CA ALA A 376 10.15 14.37 8.55
C ALA A 376 11.28 13.77 9.42
N LYS A 377 12.54 14.22 9.21
CA LYS A 377 13.68 13.82 10.02
C LYS A 377 13.57 14.28 11.48
N ALA A 378 13.09 15.51 11.70
CA ALA A 378 12.93 16.10 13.03
C ALA A 378 11.88 15.35 13.86
N ILE A 379 10.73 15.03 13.26
CA ILE A 379 9.61 14.37 13.94
C ILE A 379 9.71 12.84 13.90
N GLY A 380 10.56 12.28 13.03
CA GLY A 380 10.76 10.84 12.88
C GLY A 380 9.68 10.12 12.07
N LEU A 381 8.99 10.82 11.16
CA LEU A 381 8.07 10.21 10.20
C LEU A 381 8.69 10.18 8.80
N VAL A 382 8.11 9.39 7.91
CA VAL A 382 8.52 9.23 6.51
C VAL A 382 7.46 9.90 5.64
N PRO A 383 7.82 10.77 4.69
CA PRO A 383 6.87 11.37 3.74
C PRO A 383 6.26 10.32 2.80
N MET A 384 4.99 10.47 2.44
CA MET A 384 4.28 9.59 1.49
C MET A 384 4.47 8.10 1.79
N HIS A 385 4.25 7.72 3.05
CA HIS A 385 4.54 6.37 3.55
C HIS A 385 3.36 5.83 4.36
N VAL A 386 3.20 4.51 4.32
CA VAL A 386 2.12 3.82 5.01
C VAL A 386 2.62 3.09 6.25
N TYR A 387 1.82 3.20 7.31
CA TYR A 387 2.08 2.57 8.60
C TYR A 387 0.92 1.67 9.02
N ALA A 388 1.24 0.58 9.73
CA ALA A 388 0.26 -0.33 10.30
C ALA A 388 -0.15 0.11 11.71
N VAL A 389 -1.46 0.14 12.01
CA VAL A 389 -1.97 0.51 13.34
C VAL A 389 -2.19 -0.75 14.16
N LEU A 390 -1.24 -1.07 15.03
CA LEU A 390 -1.25 -2.32 15.81
C LEU A 390 -2.14 -2.24 17.05
N ASN A 391 -2.27 -1.05 17.65
CA ASN A 391 -3.15 -0.80 18.79
C ASN A 391 -3.93 0.50 18.66
N VAL A 392 -5.18 0.48 19.09
CA VAL A 392 -6.03 1.65 19.34
C VAL A 392 -6.29 1.69 20.84
N TYR A 393 -5.92 2.79 21.51
CA TYR A 393 -6.01 2.89 22.96
C TYR A 393 -6.48 4.27 23.41
N GLU A 394 -7.29 4.28 24.46
CA GLU A 394 -7.83 5.50 25.06
C GLU A 394 -7.45 5.52 26.53
N LEU A 395 -6.55 6.43 26.89
CA LEU A 395 -6.19 6.71 28.27
C LEU A 395 -7.27 7.59 28.88
N ILE A 396 -7.85 7.13 29.98
CA ILE A 396 -8.73 7.94 30.81
C ILE A 396 -7.84 8.56 31.88
N SER A 397 -7.41 9.80 31.70
CA SER A 397 -6.51 10.48 32.63
C SER A 397 -7.17 10.64 34.00
N PRO A 398 -6.66 10.01 35.08
CA PRO A 398 -6.93 10.44 36.43
C PRO A 398 -5.70 11.26 36.87
N ASP A 399 -5.76 12.58 36.81
CA ASP A 399 -4.82 13.50 37.49
C ASP A 399 -3.29 13.35 37.20
N HIS A 400 -2.85 12.63 36.16
CA HIS A 400 -1.43 12.24 35.96
C HIS A 400 -0.77 12.70 34.63
N ASP A 401 -1.42 13.51 33.80
CA ASP A 401 -0.71 14.20 32.70
C ASP A 401 -0.01 15.46 33.28
N PRO A 402 1.30 15.65 33.09
CA PRO A 402 2.03 16.82 33.60
C PRO A 402 1.56 18.17 33.02
N GLU A 403 0.71 18.17 31.98
CA GLU A 403 0.02 19.38 31.51
C GLU A 403 -1.46 19.37 31.92
N PRO A 404 -1.96 20.42 32.61
CA PRO A 404 -3.36 20.54 32.97
C PRO A 404 -4.18 20.85 31.72
N THR A 405 -4.67 19.82 31.05
CA THR A 405 -5.80 19.97 30.13
C THR A 405 -7.06 19.76 30.96
N GLY A 406 -7.97 20.75 30.92
CA GLY A 406 -9.12 20.84 31.83
C GLY A 406 -9.99 19.58 31.93
N ASP A 407 -10.77 19.54 33.02
CA ASP A 407 -11.66 18.47 33.48
C ASP A 407 -11.99 17.36 32.44
N ASN A 408 -11.54 16.13 32.74
CA ASN A 408 -11.97 14.89 32.08
C ASN A 408 -11.53 14.67 30.61
N LYS A 409 -10.37 15.18 30.19
CA LYS A 409 -9.88 14.95 28.81
C LYS A 409 -9.34 13.51 28.63
N LYS A 410 -10.00 12.73 27.77
CA LYS A 410 -9.54 11.43 27.27
C LYS A 410 -8.35 11.63 26.32
N THR A 411 -7.28 10.84 26.48
CA THR A 411 -6.15 10.87 25.56
C THR A 411 -6.22 9.69 24.60
N ARG A 412 -6.28 10.01 23.30
CA ARG A 412 -6.40 9.06 22.19
C ARG A 412 -5.03 8.71 21.63
N LEU A 413 -4.67 7.43 21.69
CA LEU A 413 -3.35 6.94 21.28
C LEU A 413 -3.47 5.79 20.27
N LEU A 414 -2.56 5.80 19.30
CA LEU A 414 -2.38 4.70 18.36
C LEU A 414 -0.97 4.15 18.52
N GLN A 415 -0.82 2.83 18.57
CA GLN A 415 0.49 2.19 18.39
C GLN A 415 0.65 1.84 16.93
N VAL A 416 1.75 2.30 16.36
CA VAL A 416 1.98 2.30 14.92
C VAL A 416 3.30 1.61 14.61
N LYS A 417 3.32 0.81 13.54
CA LYS A 417 4.50 0.10 13.05
C LYS A 417 4.90 0.61 11.67
N ASN A 418 6.13 1.11 11.59
CA ASN A 418 6.81 1.39 10.33
C ASN A 418 7.44 0.09 9.78
N PRO A 419 7.06 -0.40 8.59
CA PRO A 419 7.66 -1.60 7.98
C PRO A 419 9.17 -1.46 7.72
N TRP A 420 9.73 -0.25 7.65
CA TRP A 420 11.18 -0.05 7.47
C TRP A 420 12.02 -0.40 8.70
N ARG A 421 11.39 -0.67 9.86
CA ARG A 421 12.07 -0.90 11.15
C ARG A 421 13.10 0.19 11.47
N LYS A 422 12.73 1.45 11.22
CA LYS A 422 13.49 2.68 11.54
C LYS A 422 12.57 3.87 11.38
N MET A 423 13.04 5.06 11.71
CA MET A 423 12.27 6.31 11.62
C MET A 423 10.99 6.19 12.45
N SER A 424 11.20 6.01 13.76
CA SER A 424 10.13 6.09 14.75
C SER A 424 9.82 7.52 15.15
N TRP A 425 8.55 7.77 15.47
CA TRP A 425 8.05 9.04 16.01
C TRP A 425 8.91 9.56 17.16
N LYS A 426 9.12 10.89 17.18
CA LYS A 426 9.95 11.60 18.17
C LYS A 426 9.19 12.65 18.96
N GLY A 427 7.89 12.82 18.70
CA GLY A 427 7.03 13.76 19.43
C GLY A 427 6.40 13.15 20.68
N PRO A 428 5.25 13.68 21.12
CA PRO A 428 4.59 13.24 22.35
C PRO A 428 4.25 11.75 22.34
N TYR A 429 4.36 11.10 23.50
CA TYR A 429 4.18 9.63 23.69
C TYR A 429 5.17 8.75 22.92
N SER A 430 6.15 9.33 22.23
CA SER A 430 7.26 8.54 21.69
C SER A 430 8.11 7.96 22.82
N ARG A 431 8.92 6.94 22.52
CA ARG A 431 9.93 6.43 23.46
C ARG A 431 10.97 7.48 23.89
N TYR A 432 11.09 8.58 23.15
CA TYR A 432 12.00 9.68 23.46
C TYR A 432 11.36 10.71 24.41
N ASP A 433 10.04 10.67 24.60
CA ASP A 433 9.28 11.48 25.53
C ASP A 433 9.41 10.95 26.96
N LYS A 434 10.59 11.14 27.56
CA LYS A 434 10.93 10.57 28.88
C LYS A 434 9.97 10.99 29.99
N THR A 435 9.38 12.18 29.91
CA THR A 435 8.47 12.67 30.96
C THR A 435 7.23 11.79 31.08
N ARG A 436 6.67 11.33 29.95
CA ARG A 436 5.54 10.39 29.92
C ARG A 436 5.98 8.94 29.97
N TRP A 437 7.10 8.60 29.32
CA TRP A 437 7.56 7.21 29.21
C TRP A 437 8.14 6.66 30.52
N ASP A 438 8.72 7.51 31.37
CA ASP A 438 9.21 7.14 32.70
C ASP A 438 8.14 7.27 33.80
N SER A 439 6.89 7.59 33.43
CA SER A 439 5.75 7.73 34.35
C SER A 439 4.84 6.49 34.36
N ALA A 440 3.75 6.56 35.14
CA ALA A 440 2.70 5.53 35.16
C ALA A 440 2.08 5.29 33.77
N ILE A 441 1.96 6.33 32.95
CA ILE A 441 1.43 6.25 31.58
C ILE A 441 2.34 5.34 30.73
N GLY A 442 3.66 5.55 30.79
CA GLY A 442 4.61 4.68 30.09
C GLY A 442 4.54 3.22 30.54
N ASN A 443 4.31 2.97 31.84
CA ASN A 443 4.10 1.60 32.34
C ASN A 443 2.83 0.97 31.75
N GLU A 444 1.71 1.69 31.77
CA GLU A 444 0.43 1.24 31.22
C GLU A 444 0.53 0.91 29.72
N LEU A 445 1.18 1.78 28.93
CA LEU A 445 1.38 1.55 27.50
C LEU A 445 2.30 0.34 27.22
N ARG A 446 3.34 0.15 28.03
CA ARG A 446 4.21 -1.05 27.96
C ARG A 446 3.44 -2.32 28.28
N ASP A 447 2.65 -2.29 29.34
CA ASP A 447 1.85 -3.44 29.77
C ASP A 447 0.80 -3.79 28.72
N TYR A 448 0.11 -2.79 28.16
CA TYR A 448 -0.86 -2.98 27.09
C TYR A 448 -0.23 -3.60 25.84
N GLN A 449 0.94 -3.11 25.42
CA GLN A 449 1.68 -3.70 24.29
C GLN A 449 2.04 -5.18 24.53
N ARG A 450 2.50 -5.51 25.74
CA ARG A 450 2.92 -6.88 26.10
C ARG A 450 1.77 -7.89 26.13
N GLN A 451 0.52 -7.44 26.24
CA GLN A 451 -0.66 -8.32 26.19
C GLN A 451 -0.80 -9.05 24.85
N PHE A 452 -0.44 -8.40 23.74
CA PHE A 452 -0.66 -8.92 22.39
C PHE A 452 0.62 -9.35 21.69
N TYR A 453 1.74 -8.71 22.01
CA TYR A 453 3.00 -8.93 21.31
C TYR A 453 4.10 -9.27 22.32
N THR A 454 4.32 -10.56 22.53
CA THR A 454 5.45 -11.04 23.33
C THR A 454 6.75 -10.77 22.57
N THR A 455 7.49 -9.77 23.00
CA THR A 455 8.78 -9.38 22.45
C THR A 455 9.83 -10.42 22.85
N GLU A 456 10.15 -11.39 21.97
CA GLU A 456 11.42 -12.15 22.09
C GLU A 456 12.63 -11.18 22.16
N GLU A 457 12.49 -9.99 21.57
CA GLU A 457 13.47 -8.91 21.59
C GLU A 457 13.57 -8.16 22.95
N THR A 458 12.60 -8.28 23.89
CA THR A 458 12.71 -7.60 25.21
C THR A 458 13.79 -8.17 26.13
N GLU A 459 14.27 -9.39 25.91
CA GLU A 459 15.41 -9.93 26.66
C GLU A 459 16.75 -9.43 26.07
N ALA A 460 16.81 -9.13 24.77
CA ALA A 460 17.98 -8.50 24.13
C ALA A 460 18.06 -6.99 24.41
N GLU A 461 16.91 -6.31 24.59
CA GLU A 461 16.80 -4.90 24.99
C GLU A 461 17.49 -4.60 26.34
N LYS A 462 17.69 -5.61 27.20
CA LYS A 462 18.40 -5.46 28.48
C LYS A 462 19.93 -5.31 28.33
N LEU A 463 20.52 -5.65 27.17
CA LEU A 463 21.98 -5.83 27.04
C LEU A 463 22.71 -4.85 26.10
N GLY A 464 22.02 -3.94 25.40
CA GLY A 464 22.70 -2.93 24.57
C GLY A 464 21.72 -2.04 23.82
N GLY A 465 22.10 -0.76 23.67
CA GLY A 465 21.27 0.35 23.18
C GLY A 465 20.10 0.00 22.24
N GLN A 466 18.92 0.52 22.58
CA GLN A 466 17.67 0.35 21.82
C GLN A 466 17.88 0.69 20.33
N GLN A 467 17.94 -0.35 19.49
CA GLN A 467 17.87 -0.18 18.04
C GLN A 467 16.45 0.22 17.66
N ASP A 468 16.32 1.20 16.77
CA ASP A 468 15.01 1.58 16.23
C ASP A 468 14.38 0.41 15.48
N ASP A 469 13.22 -0.07 15.93
CA ASP A 469 12.43 -1.15 15.34
C ASP A 469 11.20 -0.65 14.57
N GLY A 470 11.04 0.68 14.49
CA GLY A 470 9.91 1.33 13.83
C GLY A 470 8.58 1.21 14.58
N LEU A 471 8.56 0.77 15.84
CA LEU A 471 7.35 0.67 16.66
C LEU A 471 7.25 1.86 17.61
N PHE A 472 6.13 2.57 17.61
CA PHE A 472 5.95 3.73 18.48
C PHE A 472 4.48 4.01 18.78
N TRP A 473 4.24 4.70 19.90
CA TRP A 473 2.94 5.31 20.20
C TRP A 473 2.91 6.75 19.69
N ILE A 474 1.74 7.20 19.24
CA ILE A 474 1.48 8.55 18.77
C ILE A 474 0.07 8.98 19.19
N ASP A 475 -0.10 10.24 19.57
CA ASP A 475 -1.40 10.81 19.89
C ASP A 475 -2.20 11.20 18.65
N PHE A 476 -3.53 11.19 18.79
CA PHE A 476 -4.42 11.46 17.66
C PHE A 476 -4.36 12.90 17.14
N GLU A 477 -3.93 13.87 17.95
CA GLU A 477 -3.69 15.25 17.48
C GLU A 477 -2.47 15.30 16.54
N SER A 478 -1.39 14.61 16.89
CA SER A 478 -0.24 14.42 16.02
C SER A 478 -0.62 13.65 14.75
N VAL A 479 -1.52 12.66 14.82
CA VAL A 479 -2.06 11.98 13.63
C VAL A 479 -2.78 12.97 12.72
N LYS A 480 -3.70 13.77 13.26
CA LYS A 480 -4.42 14.81 12.49
C LYS A 480 -3.49 15.82 11.82
N LYS A 481 -2.32 16.08 12.41
CA LYS A 481 -1.35 17.04 11.88
C LYS A 481 -0.48 16.49 10.74
N TYR A 482 -0.04 15.24 10.81
CA TYR A 482 0.99 14.71 9.90
C TYR A 482 0.50 13.62 8.94
N PHE A 483 -0.69 13.06 9.16
CA PHE A 483 -1.25 12.01 8.32
C PHE A 483 -2.33 12.58 7.40
N GLU A 484 -2.39 12.04 6.18
CA GLU A 484 -3.34 12.47 5.15
C GLU A 484 -4.60 11.60 5.17
N SER A 485 -4.46 10.29 5.43
CA SER A 485 -5.57 9.36 5.36
C SER A 485 -5.43 8.20 6.33
N LEU A 486 -6.57 7.78 6.88
CA LEU A 486 -6.74 6.47 7.50
C LEU A 486 -7.37 5.53 6.49
N TYR A 487 -6.95 4.27 6.47
CA TYR A 487 -7.59 3.22 5.69
C TYR A 487 -8.14 2.18 6.66
N MET A 488 -9.42 1.91 6.51
CA MET A 488 -10.18 0.94 7.29
C MET A 488 -10.62 -0.17 6.36
N ASN A 489 -10.14 -1.40 6.57
CA ASN A 489 -10.63 -2.56 5.84
C ASN A 489 -11.58 -3.33 6.75
N TRP A 490 -12.84 -3.43 6.34
CA TRP A 490 -13.92 -4.01 7.13
C TRP A 490 -14.07 -5.51 6.88
N ASN A 491 -14.23 -6.26 7.96
CA ASN A 491 -14.56 -7.68 7.89
C ASN A 491 -15.89 -7.86 7.13
N PRO A 492 -15.90 -8.57 5.98
CA PRO A 492 -17.12 -8.75 5.21
C PRO A 492 -18.20 -9.51 5.97
N GLU A 493 -17.87 -10.27 7.03
CA GLU A 493 -18.84 -10.98 7.87
C GLU A 493 -19.84 -10.04 8.59
N LEU A 494 -19.51 -8.76 8.74
CA LEU A 494 -20.40 -7.74 9.33
C LEU A 494 -21.63 -7.43 8.47
N PHE A 495 -21.58 -7.76 7.18
CA PHE A 495 -22.59 -7.39 6.22
C PHE A 495 -23.43 -8.63 5.87
N PRO A 496 -24.59 -8.85 6.50
CA PRO A 496 -25.37 -10.08 6.31
C PRO A 496 -26.01 -10.19 4.92
N PHE A 497 -26.26 -9.06 4.27
CA PHE A 497 -26.84 -9.00 2.93
C PHE A 497 -25.73 -8.67 1.92
N LYS A 498 -25.35 -9.68 1.14
CA LYS A 498 -24.30 -9.57 0.11
C LYS A 498 -24.89 -10.00 -1.22
N GLU A 499 -24.71 -9.16 -2.23
CA GLU A 499 -24.96 -9.52 -3.63
C GLU A 499 -23.63 -9.35 -4.37
N LEU A 500 -23.23 -10.39 -5.11
CA LEU A 500 -22.07 -10.36 -5.99
C LEU A 500 -22.59 -10.15 -7.41
N ALA A 501 -22.27 -9.00 -8.01
CA ALA A 501 -22.55 -8.76 -9.41
C ALA A 501 -21.24 -8.80 -10.21
N ILE A 502 -21.12 -9.78 -11.11
CA ILE A 502 -20.01 -9.91 -12.05
C ILE A 502 -20.48 -9.37 -13.39
N GLN A 503 -20.06 -8.16 -13.74
CA GLN A 503 -20.50 -7.51 -14.98
C GLN A 503 -19.34 -6.92 -15.77
N ARG A 504 -19.52 -6.91 -17.09
CA ARG A 504 -18.66 -6.19 -18.02
C ARG A 504 -19.17 -4.77 -18.18
N TRP A 505 -18.24 -3.83 -18.20
CA TRP A 505 -18.52 -2.43 -18.50
C TRP A 505 -17.78 -2.09 -19.79
N ASP A 506 -18.54 -1.81 -20.85
CA ASP A 506 -17.99 -1.35 -22.13
C ASP A 506 -17.80 0.17 -22.06
N ASP A 507 -16.56 0.63 -22.27
CA ASP A 507 -16.17 2.05 -22.38
C ASP A 507 -16.66 2.99 -21.26
N CYS A 508 -16.16 2.80 -20.04
CA CYS A 508 -16.31 3.78 -18.97
C CYS A 508 -14.96 4.18 -18.38
N SER A 509 -14.64 5.47 -18.46
CA SER A 509 -13.58 6.12 -17.69
C SER A 509 -14.00 6.26 -16.22
N PHE A 510 -14.40 5.22 -15.48
CA PHE A 510 -15.05 5.42 -14.17
C PHE A 510 -14.68 4.45 -13.02
N TRP A 511 -14.26 5.06 -11.91
CA TRP A 511 -14.46 4.86 -10.45
C TRP A 511 -14.81 3.48 -9.87
N ILE A 512 -14.09 3.15 -8.79
CA ILE A 512 -14.47 2.10 -7.83
C ILE A 512 -15.60 2.66 -6.95
N MET A 513 -16.81 2.11 -7.06
CA MET A 513 -17.95 2.44 -6.19
C MET A 513 -18.16 1.33 -5.15
N TYR A 514 -18.03 1.69 -3.87
CA TYR A 514 -18.61 0.93 -2.75
C TYR A 514 -19.87 1.67 -2.29
N SER A 515 -21.00 0.97 -2.18
CA SER A 515 -22.24 1.54 -1.64
C SER A 515 -22.43 1.06 -0.20
N MET A 516 -22.07 1.90 0.77
CA MET A 516 -22.54 1.78 2.14
C MET A 516 -23.70 2.77 2.34
N GLY A 517 -24.76 2.34 3.04
CA GLY A 517 -26.11 2.92 3.01
C GLY A 517 -26.34 4.35 3.52
N SER A 518 -25.36 5.25 3.50
CA SER A 518 -25.56 6.71 3.61
C SER A 518 -24.22 7.47 3.51
N GLY A 519 -23.61 7.49 2.33
CA GLY A 519 -22.44 8.33 2.04
C GLY A 519 -21.57 7.72 0.94
N PHE A 520 -21.41 8.44 -0.16
CA PHE A 520 -20.61 8.01 -1.31
C PHE A 520 -19.21 8.60 -1.21
N GLU A 521 -18.18 7.76 -1.22
CA GLU A 521 -16.84 8.17 -1.67
C GLU A 521 -16.25 7.10 -2.58
N ALA A 522 -15.69 7.56 -3.70
CA ALA A 522 -15.21 6.73 -4.80
C ALA A 522 -13.67 6.74 -4.85
N LEU A 523 -13.05 5.59 -5.09
CA LEU A 523 -11.59 5.47 -5.24
C LEU A 523 -11.21 5.66 -6.71
N LEU A 524 -10.35 6.65 -6.97
CA LEU A 524 -9.76 6.96 -8.28
C LEU A 524 -8.50 6.11 -8.52
N GLY A 525 -8.43 5.48 -9.69
CA GLY A 525 -7.23 4.88 -10.25
C GLY A 525 -7.44 4.63 -11.74
N SER A 526 -6.64 5.27 -12.60
CA SER A 526 -6.67 5.00 -14.04
C SER A 526 -5.94 3.68 -14.30
N ALA A 527 -6.70 2.62 -14.51
CA ALA A 527 -6.18 1.41 -15.12
C ALA A 527 -7.26 0.84 -16.04
N SER A 528 -6.85 0.47 -17.25
CA SER A 528 -7.70 -0.18 -18.24
C SER A 528 -8.05 -1.60 -17.75
N PHE A 529 -9.02 -1.72 -16.85
CA PHE A 529 -9.58 -2.99 -16.41
C PHE A 529 -11.00 -3.18 -16.95
N THR A 530 -11.26 -4.32 -17.58
CA THR A 530 -12.55 -4.67 -18.20
C THR A 530 -13.52 -5.36 -17.23
N THR A 531 -13.27 -5.40 -15.91
CA THR A 531 -14.10 -6.16 -14.98
C THR A 531 -13.99 -5.66 -13.53
N ILE A 532 -15.13 -5.34 -12.92
CA ILE A 532 -15.26 -5.01 -11.49
C ILE A 532 -16.30 -5.97 -10.88
N ALA A 533 -15.98 -6.60 -9.75
CA ALA A 533 -17.00 -7.22 -8.90
C ALA A 533 -17.57 -6.15 -7.97
N LEU A 534 -18.86 -5.90 -8.05
CA LEU A 534 -19.55 -5.01 -7.12
C LEU A 534 -20.09 -5.85 -5.96
N TYR A 535 -19.79 -5.40 -4.74
CA TYR A 535 -20.47 -5.86 -3.52
C TYR A 535 -21.59 -4.89 -3.20
N ARG A 536 -22.84 -5.33 -3.32
CA ARG A 536 -23.96 -4.55 -2.81
C ARG A 536 -24.20 -4.92 -1.36
N VAL A 537 -24.04 -3.95 -0.46
CA VAL A 537 -24.43 -4.05 0.95
C VAL A 537 -25.79 -3.36 1.11
N GLY A 538 -26.82 -4.12 1.47
CA GLY A 538 -28.17 -3.57 1.72
C GLY A 538 -28.24 -2.74 3.02
N PRO A 539 -29.21 -1.81 3.17
CA PRO A 539 -29.35 -1.00 4.37
C PRO A 539 -29.68 -1.85 5.59
N THR A 540 -28.89 -1.70 6.66
CA THR A 540 -29.24 -2.17 7.99
C THR A 540 -30.29 -1.22 8.57
N ALA A 541 -31.55 -1.63 8.61
CA ALA A 541 -32.54 -0.98 9.46
C ALA A 541 -32.20 -1.33 10.93
N ILE A 542 -31.37 -0.50 11.57
CA ILE A 542 -31.24 -0.50 13.03
C ILE A 542 -32.12 0.64 13.54
N ILE A 543 -33.40 0.33 13.79
CA ILE A 543 -34.22 1.07 14.75
C ILE A 543 -34.22 0.23 16.02
N PRO A 544 -33.47 0.57 17.08
CA PRO A 544 -33.84 0.24 18.43
C PRO A 544 -34.64 1.43 18.94
N THR A 545 -35.96 1.32 18.90
CA THR A 545 -36.81 2.13 19.76
C THR A 545 -36.34 1.93 21.20
N LEU A 546 -36.07 3.05 21.87
CA LEU A 546 -35.89 3.18 23.30
C LEU A 546 -36.95 2.36 24.07
N SER A 547 -36.48 1.52 24.99
CA SER A 547 -37.12 1.30 26.30
C SER A 547 -36.05 0.95 27.32
#